data_AF-A0A7I7Q1U4-F1
#
_entry.id   AF-A0A7I7Q1U4-F1
#
_cell.length_a   1.000
_cell.length_b   1.000
_cell.length_c   1.000
_cell.angle_alpha   90.00
_cell.angle_beta   90.00
_cell.angle_gamma   90.00
#
_symmetry.space_group_name_H-M   'P 1'
#
loop_
_entity.id
_entity.type
_entity.pdbx_description
1 polymer ?
#
loop_
_entity_poly.entity_id
_entity_poly.type
_entity_poly.pdbx_seq_one_letter_code
_entity_poly.pdbx_strand_id
1 'polypeptide(L)'
;MAATFGFYRSILETAAPRLEAYLHRKRGAVIDEPATAAALASSVIRGMGCGAFSKDDITELAPNCDSDTLLRLLERRIERS
;
A
#
# COMPACT_ATOMS: atom_id res chain seq x y z
N MET A 1 0.06 23.88 7.41
CA MET A 1 0.65 22.68 6.77
C MET A 1 -0.47 21.72 6.39
N ALA A 2 -1.27 22.06 5.39
CA ALA A 2 -2.42 21.25 4.92
C ALA A 2 -2.26 20.74 3.48
N ALA A 3 -1.37 21.37 2.70
CA ALA A 3 -1.08 20.96 1.32
C ALA A 3 -0.44 19.56 1.24
N THR A 4 0.36 19.18 2.24
CA THR A 4 0.99 17.86 2.34
C THR A 4 -0.06 16.76 2.50
N PHE A 5 -1.06 16.96 3.37
CA PHE A 5 -2.16 16.01 3.55
C PHE A 5 -2.94 15.77 2.25
N GLY A 6 -3.27 16.83 1.50
CA GLY A 6 -4.01 16.70 0.24
C GLY A 6 -3.23 15.94 -0.85
N PHE A 7 -1.93 16.23 -0.99
CA PHE A 7 -1.07 15.56 -1.99
C PHE A 7 -0.91 14.07 -1.69
N TYR A 8 -0.61 13.72 -0.43
CA TYR A 8 -0.44 12.32 -0.06
C TYR A 8 -1.77 11.56 -0.04
N ARG A 9 -2.90 12.21 0.27
CA ARG A 9 -4.22 11.61 0.13
C ARG A 9 -4.53 11.26 -1.33
N SER A 10 -4.20 12.13 -2.29
CA SER A 10 -4.35 11.82 -3.72
C SER A 10 -3.49 10.63 -4.17
N ILE A 11 -2.27 10.49 -3.63
CA ILE A 11 -1.42 9.32 -3.85
C ILE A 11 -2.06 8.07 -3.24
N LEU A 12 -2.59 8.18 -2.02
CA LEU A 12 -3.23 7.08 -1.31
C LEU A 12 -4.51 6.61 -2.03
N GLU A 13 -5.36 7.53 -2.49
CA GLU A 13 -6.56 7.25 -3.29
C GLU A 13 -6.22 6.53 -4.60
N THR A 14 -5.02 6.74 -5.14
CA THR A 14 -4.54 6.08 -6.35
C THR A 14 -3.93 4.70 -6.06
N ALA A 15 -3.25 4.54 -4.92
CA ALA A 15 -2.51 3.34 -4.54
C ALA A 15 -3.36 2.30 -3.79
N ALA A 16 -4.24 2.75 -2.90
CA ALA A 16 -5.11 1.92 -2.06
C ALA A 16 -5.99 0.95 -2.87
N PRO A 17 -6.79 1.39 -3.87
CA PRO A 17 -7.62 0.47 -4.66
C PRO A 17 -6.79 -0.51 -5.50
N ARG A 18 -5.57 -0.14 -5.91
CA ARG A 18 -4.64 -1.05 -6.61
C ARG A 18 -4.12 -2.14 -5.67
N LEU A 19 -3.78 -1.79 -4.44
CA LEU A 19 -3.36 -2.73 -3.41
C LEU A 19 -4.51 -3.67 -3.02
N GLU A 20 -5.73 -3.15 -2.87
CA GLU A 20 -6.91 -3.97 -2.59
C GLU A 20 -7.19 -4.94 -3.74
N ALA A 21 -7.20 -4.47 -4.99
CA ALA A 21 -7.39 -5.32 -6.17
C ALA A 21 -6.31 -6.41 -6.26
N TYR A 22 -5.06 -6.09 -5.92
CA TYR A 22 -3.97 -7.06 -5.84
C TYR A 22 -4.22 -8.13 -4.77
N LEU A 23 -4.63 -7.73 -3.56
CA LEU A 23 -4.94 -8.65 -2.47
C LEU A 23 -6.13 -9.55 -2.81
N HIS A 24 -7.15 -9.00 -3.49
CA HIS A 24 -8.31 -9.74 -3.96
C HIS A 24 -7.94 -10.71 -5.10
N ARG A 25 -7.12 -10.28 -6.07
CA ARG A 25 -6.62 -11.14 -7.17
C ARG A 25 -5.66 -12.23 -6.71
N LYS A 26 -4.93 -12.05 -5.61
CA LYS A 26 -4.06 -13.12 -5.06
C LYS A 26 -4.83 -14.41 -4.77
N ARG A 27 -6.16 -14.35 -4.55
CA ARG A 27 -7.02 -15.52 -4.39
C ARG A 27 -7.38 -16.22 -5.72
N GLY A 28 -7.18 -15.60 -6.88
CA GLY A 28 -7.55 -16.14 -8.18
C GLY A 28 -6.62 -15.66 -9.30
N ALA A 29 -5.56 -16.44 -9.53
CA ALA A 29 -4.75 -16.51 -10.76
C ALA A 29 -4.18 -15.22 -11.41
N VAL A 30 -2.89 -15.30 -11.74
CA VAL A 30 -2.03 -14.33 -12.44
C VAL A 30 -1.66 -13.10 -11.59
N ILE A 31 -0.44 -13.19 -11.04
CA ILE A 31 0.24 -12.14 -10.28
C ILE A 31 0.71 -11.07 -11.28
N ASP A 32 0.07 -9.90 -11.29
CA ASP A 32 0.75 -8.69 -11.75
C ASP A 32 2.00 -8.49 -10.89
N GLU A 33 3.13 -8.20 -11.54
CA GLU A 33 4.49 -8.42 -11.01
C GLU A 33 4.64 -8.12 -9.51
N PRO A 34 5.21 -9.06 -8.72
CA PRO A 34 5.39 -8.88 -7.27
C PRO A 34 6.22 -7.64 -6.91
N ALA A 35 7.04 -7.15 -7.85
CA ALA A 35 7.81 -5.92 -7.72
C ALA A 35 6.92 -4.67 -7.56
N THR A 36 5.80 -4.60 -8.28
CA THR A 36 4.91 -3.43 -8.29
C THR A 36 4.13 -3.30 -6.97
N ALA A 37 3.61 -4.41 -6.44
CA ALA A 37 2.89 -4.42 -5.17
C ALA A 37 3.82 -4.06 -4.00
N ALA A 38 5.05 -4.58 -3.99
CA ALA A 38 6.04 -4.23 -2.97
C ALA A 38 6.52 -2.77 -3.09
N ALA A 39 6.66 -2.24 -4.30
CA ALA A 39 7.01 -0.84 -4.53
C ALA A 39 5.91 0.12 -4.03
N LEU A 40 4.64 -0.21 -4.28
CA LEU A 40 3.49 0.52 -3.73
C LEU A 40 3.48 0.44 -2.20
N ALA A 41 3.64 -0.76 -1.63
CA ALA A 41 3.65 -0.94 -0.18
C ALA A 41 4.78 -0.18 0.52
N SER A 42 5.98 -0.17 -0.07
CA SER A 42 7.13 0.60 0.41
C SER A 42 6.85 2.11 0.42
N SER A 43 6.20 2.61 -0.64
CA SER A 43 5.85 4.03 -0.77
C SER A 43 4.83 4.45 0.29
N VAL A 44 3.83 3.61 0.56
CA VAL A 44 2.82 3.84 1.59
C VAL A 44 3.43 3.83 3.00
N ILE A 45 4.30 2.86 3.31
CA ILE A 45 4.99 2.79 4.61
C ILE A 45 5.90 4.00 4.84
N ARG A 46 6.62 4.48 3.81
CA ARG A 46 7.41 5.72 3.91
C ARG A 46 6.55 6.96 4.10
N GLY A 47 5.39 7.03 3.42
CA GLY A 47 4.42 8.10 3.62
C GLY A 47 3.89 8.16 5.06
N MET A 48 3.55 7.00 5.62
CA MET A 48 3.18 6.86 7.04
C MET A 48 4.31 7.30 7.97
N GLY A 49 5.55 6.86 7.72
CA GLY A 49 6.71 7.25 8.52
C GLY A 49 7.01 8.75 8.52
N CYS A 50 6.61 9.46 7.47
CA CYS A 50 6.68 10.93 7.38
C CYS A 50 5.51 11.66 8.08
N GLY A 51 4.50 10.94 8.58
CA GLY A 51 3.31 11.53 9.20
C GLY A 51 2.32 12.14 8.20
N ALA A 52 2.32 11.67 6.93
CA ALA A 52 1.44 12.19 5.90
C ALA A 52 -0.01 11.67 5.98
N PHE A 53 -0.21 10.48 6.56
CA PHE A 53 -1.49 9.83 6.80
C PHE A 53 -1.34 8.76 7.89
N SER A 54 -2.44 8.38 8.54
CA SER A 54 -2.47 7.33 9.56
C SER A 54 -2.89 5.99 8.98
N LYS A 55 -2.76 4.93 9.79
CA LYS A 55 -3.24 3.58 9.46
C LYS A 55 -4.74 3.59 9.12
N ASP A 56 -5.52 4.38 9.86
CA ASP A 56 -6.95 4.57 9.63
C ASP A 56 -7.26 5.06 8.21
N ASP A 57 -6.55 6.08 7.71
CA ASP A 57 -6.75 6.59 6.34
C ASP A 57 -6.52 5.51 5.28
N ILE A 58 -5.60 4.57 5.54
CA ILE A 58 -5.31 3.46 4.64
C ILE A 58 -6.44 2.44 4.68
N THR A 59 -6.88 2.06 5.89
CA THR A 59 -7.97 1.09 6.05
C THR A 59 -9.33 1.65 5.62
N GLU A 60 -9.54 2.96 5.64
CA GLU A 60 -10.73 3.61 5.06
C GLU A 60 -10.79 3.41 3.54
N LEU A 61 -9.64 3.48 2.85
CA LEU A 61 -9.58 3.36 1.39
C LEU A 61 -9.34 1.93 0.90
N ALA A 62 -8.69 1.10 1.71
CA ALA A 62 -8.38 -0.29 1.44
C ALA A 62 -8.47 -1.10 2.75
N PRO A 63 -9.67 -1.56 3.14
CA PRO A 63 -9.88 -2.25 4.42
C PRO A 63 -9.11 -3.57 4.54
N ASN A 64 -8.74 -4.18 3.42
CA ASN A 64 -7.90 -5.38 3.38
C ASN A 64 -6.40 -5.07 3.44
N CYS A 65 -5.99 -3.79 3.36
CA CYS A 65 -4.60 -3.36 3.29
C CYS A 65 -4.16 -2.68 4.58
N ASP A 66 -3.97 -3.46 5.63
CA ASP A 66 -3.41 -2.98 6.89
C ASP A 66 -1.86 -2.87 6.86
N SER A 67 -1.29 -2.14 7.82
CA SER A 67 0.16 -2.09 8.09
C SER A 67 0.82 -3.47 8.10
N ASP A 68 0.21 -4.48 8.73
CA ASP A 68 0.73 -5.86 8.75
C ASP A 68 0.80 -6.46 7.35
N THR A 69 -0.21 -6.21 6.52
CA THR A 69 -0.25 -6.70 5.14
C THR A 69 0.82 -6.03 4.28
N LEU A 70 1.03 -4.73 4.46
CA LEU A 70 2.10 -3.98 3.78
C LEU A 70 3.49 -4.50 4.17
N LEU A 71 3.72 -4.78 5.45
CA LEU A 71 4.96 -5.37 5.94
C LEU A 71 5.21 -6.75 5.34
N ARG A 72 4.21 -7.63 5.32
CA ARG A 72 4.32 -8.95 4.68
C ARG A 72 4.65 -8.88 3.19
N LEU A 73 4.12 -7.86 2.48
CA LEU A 73 4.46 -7.65 1.06
C LEU A 73 5.92 -7.23 0.88
N LEU A 74 6.47 -6.46 1.83
CA LEU A 74 7.89 -6.09 1.82
C LEU A 74 8.81 -7.26 2.16
N GLU A 75 8.47 -8.06 3.17
CA GLU A 75 9.25 -9.25 3.55
C GLU A 75 9.41 -10.22 2.38
N ARG A 76 8.32 -10.50 1.66
CA ARG A 76 8.35 -11.36 0.45
C ARG A 76 9.24 -10.83 -0.67
N ARG A 77 9.48 -9.51 -0.74
CA ARG A 77 10.38 -8.92 -1.73
C ARG A 77 11.84 -9.17 -1.35
N ILE A 78 12.16 -9.13 -0.06
CA ILE A 78 13.52 -9.36 0.45
C ILE A 78 13.91 -10.83 0.29
N GLU A 79 12.98 -11.76 0.53
CA GLU A 79 13.22 -13.21 0.35
C GLU A 79 13.44 -13.64 -1.12
N ARG A 80 13.20 -12.76 -2.09
CA ARG A 80 13.27 -13.04 -3.54
C ARG A 80 14.37 -12.26 -4.26
N SER A 81 15.20 -11.50 -3.55
CA SER A 81 16.35 -10.75 -4.10
C SER A 81 17.69 -11.43 -3.83
#